data_AF-A0A816SNY6-F1
#
_entry.id   AF-A0A816SNY6-F1
#
_cell.length_a   1.000
_cell.length_b   1.000
_cell.length_c   1.000
_cell.angle_alpha   90.00
_cell.angle_beta   90.00
_cell.angle_gamma   90.00
#
_symmetry.space_group_name_H-M   'P 1'
#
loop_
_entity.id
_entity.type
_entity.pdbx_description
1 polymer ?
#
loop_
_entity_poly.entity_id
_entity_poly.type
_entity_poly.pdbx_seq_one_letter_code
_entity_poly.pdbx_strand_id
1 'polypeptide(L)'
;MPLPIHTRYEIVFLSNYSKGPQLSHVNVAKEVHCNISTVKYWLNRWTQPKYFTDSTRSGRPRATTKKQDQRITSLTKEQPFVTAQDIWSGEEW
;
A
#
# COMPACT_ATOMS: atom_id res chain seq x y z
N MET A 1 -8.42 10.41 -1.78
CA MET A 1 -8.22 9.92 -0.39
C MET A 1 -8.51 8.43 -0.34
N PRO A 2 -7.82 7.63 0.49
CA PRO A 2 -8.17 6.22 0.65
C PRO A 2 -9.60 6.09 1.20
N LEU A 3 -10.41 5.20 0.62
CA LEU A 3 -11.77 4.93 1.11
C LEU A 3 -11.66 4.43 2.56
N PRO A 4 -12.39 4.96 3.55
CA PRO A 4 -12.32 4.47 4.92
C PRO A 4 -12.64 2.97 5.01
N ILE A 5 -12.08 2.28 6.00
CA ILE A 5 -12.23 0.82 6.09
C ILE A 5 -13.68 0.37 6.30
N HIS A 6 -14.45 1.10 7.12
CA HIS A 6 -15.87 0.83 7.36
C HIS A 6 -16.68 0.89 6.06
N THR A 7 -16.38 1.87 5.21
CA THR A 7 -17.01 2.06 3.90
C THR A 7 -16.74 0.89 2.95
N ARG A 8 -15.59 0.23 3.07
CA ARG A 8 -15.26 -0.98 2.27
C ARG A 8 -16.11 -2.17 2.69
N TYR A 9 -16.31 -2.34 4.00
CA TYR A 9 -17.21 -3.38 4.52
C TYR A 9 -18.67 -3.11 4.16
N GLU A 10 -19.09 -1.85 4.20
CA GLU A 10 -20.43 -1.42 3.78
C GLU A 10 -20.71 -1.76 2.31
N ILE A 11 -19.74 -1.53 1.41
CA ILE A 11 -19.85 -1.95 0.00
C ILE A 11 -20.13 -3.46 -0.12
N VAL A 12 -19.42 -4.30 0.64
CA VAL A 12 -19.61 -5.76 0.59
C VAL A 12 -20.94 -6.17 1.23
N PHE A 13 -21.32 -5.52 2.33
CA PHE A 13 -22.60 -5.72 3.00
C PHE A 13 -23.78 -5.42 2.07
N LEU A 14 -23.74 -4.28 1.38
CA LEU A 14 -24.83 -3.86 0.50
C LEU A 14 -24.93 -4.72 -0.78
N SER A 15 -23.83 -5.26 -1.28
CA SER A 15 -23.80 -6.01 -2.56
C SER A 15 -23.93 -7.52 -2.41
N ASN A 16 -23.11 -8.16 -1.57
CA ASN A 16 -22.87 -9.61 -1.62
C ASN A 16 -23.26 -10.36 -0.34
N TYR A 17 -23.66 -9.64 0.72
CA TYR A 17 -24.02 -10.28 1.98
C TYR A 17 -25.41 -10.93 1.86
N SER A 18 -25.50 -12.21 2.20
CA SER A 18 -26.73 -13.00 2.03
C SER A 18 -27.93 -12.47 2.81
N LYS A 19 -27.68 -11.82 3.96
CA LYS A 19 -28.70 -11.14 4.77
C LYS A 19 -28.79 -9.64 4.49
N GLY A 20 -28.04 -9.15 3.51
CA GLY A 20 -28.02 -7.75 3.10
C GLY A 20 -29.03 -7.46 1.98
N PRO A 21 -29.14 -6.18 1.56
CA PRO A 21 -30.12 -5.74 0.56
C PRO A 21 -29.79 -6.16 -0.89
N GLN A 22 -28.62 -6.74 -1.16
CA GLN A 22 -28.17 -7.22 -2.48
C GLN A 22 -28.39 -6.18 -3.60
N LEU A 23 -27.97 -4.96 -3.32
CA LEU A 23 -28.11 -3.83 -4.23
C LEU A 23 -27.20 -3.99 -5.46
N SER A 24 -27.67 -3.48 -6.60
CA SER A 24 -26.82 -3.36 -7.79
C SER A 24 -25.63 -2.44 -7.54
N HIS A 25 -24.51 -2.66 -8.24
CA HIS A 25 -23.30 -1.84 -8.07
C HIS A 25 -23.55 -0.32 -8.25
N VAL A 26 -24.53 0.06 -9.08
CA VAL A 26 -24.92 1.46 -9.29
C VAL A 26 -25.58 2.04 -8.04
N ASN A 27 -26.44 1.27 -7.38
CA ASN A 27 -27.13 1.70 -6.17
C ASN A 27 -26.17 1.75 -4.98
N VAL A 28 -25.26 0.77 -4.86
CA VAL A 28 -24.18 0.80 -3.85
C VAL A 28 -23.31 2.04 -4.02
N ALA A 29 -22.93 2.37 -5.26
CA ALA A 29 -22.12 3.56 -5.56
C ALA A 29 -22.82 4.86 -5.14
N LYS A 30 -24.15 4.95 -5.34
CA LYS A 30 -24.97 6.09 -4.89
C LYS A 30 -25.04 6.19 -3.37
N GLU A 31 -25.30 5.08 -2.70
CA GLU A 31 -25.44 5.02 -1.23
C GLU A 31 -24.13 5.39 -0.52
N VAL A 32 -23.03 4.83 -1.01
CA VAL A 32 -21.68 5.01 -0.44
C VAL A 32 -21.01 6.30 -0.94
N HIS A 33 -21.67 7.04 -1.85
CA HIS A 33 -21.14 8.24 -2.50
C HIS A 33 -19.75 8.02 -3.12
N CYS A 34 -19.57 6.90 -3.83
CA CYS A 34 -18.32 6.56 -4.51
C CYS A 34 -18.53 6.19 -5.98
N ASN A 35 -17.44 6.04 -6.73
CA ASN A 35 -17.53 5.62 -8.12
C ASN A 35 -17.84 4.12 -8.22
N ILE A 36 -18.62 3.71 -9.21
CA ILE A 36 -18.91 2.31 -9.53
C ILE A 36 -17.61 1.49 -9.69
N SER A 37 -16.55 2.09 -10.24
CA SER A 37 -15.23 1.44 -10.35
C SER A 37 -14.64 1.09 -8.98
N THR A 38 -14.87 1.94 -7.97
CA THR A 38 -14.44 1.69 -6.58
C THR A 38 -15.20 0.52 -5.96
N VAL A 39 -16.53 0.45 -6.20
CA VAL A 39 -17.36 -0.68 -5.77
C VAL A 39 -16.83 -2.00 -6.37
N LYS A 40 -16.65 -2.06 -7.69
CA LYS A 40 -16.12 -3.25 -8.39
C LYS A 40 -14.74 -3.65 -7.87
N TYR A 41 -13.87 -2.69 -7.63
CA TYR A 41 -12.53 -2.94 -7.10
C TYR A 41 -12.57 -3.66 -5.75
N TRP A 42 -13.38 -3.18 -4.81
CA TRP A 42 -13.48 -3.78 -3.48
C TRP A 42 -14.20 -5.13 -3.48
N LEU A 43 -15.23 -5.30 -4.31
CA LEU A 43 -15.90 -6.59 -4.48
C LEU A 43 -14.98 -7.64 -5.12
N ASN A 44 -14.15 -7.25 -6.09
CA ASN A 44 -13.15 -8.17 -6.65
C ASN A 44 -12.05 -8.49 -5.63
N ARG A 45 -11.68 -7.53 -4.78
CA ARG A 45 -10.69 -7.78 -3.71
C ARG A 45 -11.24 -8.70 -2.62
N TRP A 46 -12.55 -8.69 -2.36
CA TRP A 46 -13.23 -9.57 -1.41
C TRP A 46 -13.11 -11.07 -1.74
N THR A 47 -12.99 -11.43 -3.02
CA THR A 47 -12.83 -12.84 -3.42
C THR A 47 -11.44 -13.39 -3.10
N GLN A 48 -10.46 -12.52 -2.82
CA GLN A 48 -9.13 -12.91 -2.40
C GLN A 48 -9.04 -12.96 -0.87
N PRO A 49 -8.24 -13.86 -0.26
CA PRO A 49 -8.06 -13.98 1.18
C PRO A 49 -7.30 -12.78 1.83
N LYS A 50 -7.41 -11.57 1.27
CA LYS A 50 -6.73 -10.37 1.75
C LYS A 50 -7.70 -9.44 2.48
N TYR A 51 -7.25 -8.99 3.64
CA TYR A 51 -7.88 -7.95 4.47
C TYR A 51 -8.23 -6.69 3.65
N PHE A 52 -9.28 -5.96 4.06
CA PHE A 52 -9.67 -4.65 3.52
C PHE A 52 -8.66 -3.53 3.82
N THR A 53 -7.40 -3.87 4.07
CA THR A 53 -6.31 -2.93 4.23
C THR A 53 -5.77 -2.55 2.86
N ASP A 54 -5.36 -1.30 2.71
CA ASP A 54 -4.60 -0.92 1.54
C ASP A 54 -3.29 -1.69 1.53
N SER A 55 -2.84 -2.12 0.34
CA SER A 55 -1.49 -2.63 0.21
C SER A 55 -0.53 -1.53 0.63
N THR A 56 0.55 -1.90 1.30
CA THR A 56 1.67 -0.99 1.54
C THR A 56 2.05 -0.37 0.19
N ARG A 57 2.04 0.96 0.12
CA ARG A 57 2.48 1.65 -1.07
C ARG A 57 3.93 1.25 -1.30
N SER A 58 4.23 0.70 -2.48
CA SER A 58 5.60 0.61 -2.94
C SER A 58 6.07 2.04 -3.16
N GLY A 59 6.70 2.64 -2.15
CA GLY A 59 7.42 3.89 -2.34
C GLY A 59 8.51 3.71 -3.41
N ARG A 60 9.22 4.78 -3.74
CA ARG A 60 10.39 4.65 -4.62
C ARG A 60 11.34 3.57 -4.06
N PRO A 61 11.82 2.62 -4.87
CA PRO A 61 12.81 1.66 -4.41
C PRO A 61 14.01 2.41 -3.82
N ARG A 62 14.50 1.94 -2.68
CA ARG A 62 15.67 2.54 -2.01
C ARG A 62 16.89 2.27 -2.89
N ALA A 63 17.74 3.29 -3.05
CA ALA A 63 19.02 3.14 -3.76
C ALA A 63 20.02 2.29 -2.97
N THR A 64 19.86 2.23 -1.64
CA THR A 64 20.74 1.52 -0.72
C THR A 64 19.98 0.42 0.05
N THR A 65 20.69 -0.67 0.32
CA THR A 65 20.27 -1.74 1.23
C THR A 65 20.56 -1.35 2.68
N LYS A 66 19.90 -2.04 3.64
CA LYS A 66 20.15 -1.82 5.08
C LYS A 66 21.62 -2.02 5.47
N LYS A 67 22.31 -2.99 4.84
CA LYS A 67 23.73 -3.28 5.08
C LYS A 67 24.61 -2.13 4.61
N GLN A 68 24.29 -1.53 3.46
CA GLN A 68 24.99 -0.36 2.94
C GLN A 68 24.75 0.87 3.82
N ASP A 69 23.51 1.12 4.24
CA ASP A 69 23.19 2.23 5.16
C ASP A 69 23.97 2.11 6.49
N GLN A 70 24.11 0.89 7.03
CA GLN A 70 24.91 0.64 8.23
C GLN A 70 26.39 0.93 8.01
N ARG A 71 26.97 0.48 6.89
CA ARG A 71 28.37 0.73 6.53
C ARG A 71 28.66 2.23 6.35
N ILE A 72 27.77 2.94 5.67
CA ILE A 72 27.87 4.40 5.51
C ILE A 72 27.89 5.06 6.90
N THR A 73 26.94 4.69 7.76
CA THR A 73 26.80 5.29 9.08
C THR A 73 28.01 5.00 9.98
N SER A 74 28.60 3.80 9.92
CA SER A 74 29.80 3.46 10.72
C SER A 74 31.03 4.22 10.21
N LEU A 75 31.24 4.25 8.88
CA LEU A 75 32.38 4.96 8.28
C LEU A 75 32.36 6.45 8.59
N THR A 76 31.20 7.11 8.50
CA THR A 76 31.09 8.53 8.84
C THR A 76 31.33 8.82 10.32
N LYS A 77 30.99 7.87 11.21
CA LYS A 77 31.26 8.01 12.66
C LYS A 77 32.74 7.85 12.98
N GLU A 78 33.42 6.90 12.34
CA GLU A 78 34.84 6.64 12.55
C GLU A 78 35.73 7.67 11.86
N GLN A 79 35.33 8.13 10.67
CA GLN A 79 36.07 9.09 9.85
C GLN A 79 35.14 10.24 9.43
N PRO A 80 35.09 11.34 10.19
CA PRO A 80 34.17 12.46 9.93
C PRO A 80 34.38 13.16 8.59
N PHE A 81 35.56 13.03 7.98
CA PHE A 81 35.93 13.66 6.71
C PHE A 81 35.93 12.69 5.52
N VAL A 82 35.35 11.50 5.68
CA VAL A 82 35.21 10.52 4.60
C VAL A 82 34.37 11.09 3.46
N THR A 83 34.83 10.95 2.21
CA THR A 83 34.07 11.44 1.06
C THR A 83 33.10 10.39 0.53
N ALA A 84 32.11 10.83 -0.26
CA ALA A 84 31.19 9.91 -0.91
C ALA A 84 31.89 8.91 -1.84
N GLN A 85 33.02 9.30 -2.43
CA GLN A 85 33.82 8.45 -3.30
C GLN A 85 34.58 7.38 -2.51
N ASP A 86 35.07 7.70 -1.32
CA ASP A 86 35.72 6.74 -0.41
C ASP A 86 34.73 5.71 0.13
N ILE A 87 33.48 6.12 0.33
CA ILE A 87 32.36 5.23 0.69
C ILE A 87 31.99 4.33 -0.49
N TRP A 88 32.05 4.86 -1.71
CA TRP A 88 31.76 4.16 -2.97
C TRP A 88 32.97 3.35 -3.44
N SER A 89 33.35 2.32 -2.69
CA SER A 89 34.29 1.30 -3.17
C SER A 89 33.56 0.42 -4.20
N GLY A 90 33.94 0.49 -5.47
CA GLY A 90 33.28 -0.15 -6.63
C GLY A 90 33.21 -1.69 -6.67
N GLU A 91 32.97 -2.33 -5.53
CA GLU A 91 32.56 -3.73 -5.43
C GLU A 91 31.06 -3.88 -5.67
N GLU A 92 30.70 -4.97 -6.34
CA GLU A 92 29.39 -5.29 -6.90
C GLU A 92 28.23 -5.09 -5.89
N TRP A 93 27.17 -4.45 -6.37
CA TRP A 93 25.93 -4.13 -5.66
C TRP A 93 24.91 -5.26 -5.76
#